data_AF-A0A0C3D420-F1
#
_entry.id   AF-A0A0C3D420-F1
#
_cell.length_a   1.000
_cell.length_b   1.000
_cell.length_c   1.000
_cell.angle_alpha   90.00
_cell.angle_beta   90.00
_cell.angle_gamma   90.00
#
_symmetry.space_group_name_H-M   'P 1'
#
loop_
_entity.id
_entity.type
_entity.pdbx_description
1 polymer ?
#
loop_
_entity_poly.entity_id
_entity_poly.type
_entity_poly.pdbx_seq_one_letter_code
_entity_poly.pdbx_strand_id
1 'polypeptide(L)'
;MHYQVRVAQHEIVHLRHHPLVLQDLVIFIAQLQCTLLDIHAMLDYFKIVHPLLENPPSKPIHANPTWMGCFTSDTQICDELYMAGVHVWLFCDEQFISPTMNIVNPV
;
A
#
# COMPACT_ATOMS: atom_id res chain seq x y z
N MET A 1 -9.61 8.12 7.95
CA MET A 1 -8.88 9.41 7.89
C MET A 1 -8.54 10.00 9.26
N HIS A 2 -9.51 10.25 10.15
CA HIS A 2 -9.26 10.91 11.44
C HIS A 2 -8.27 10.18 12.37
N TYR A 3 -8.24 8.85 12.35
CA TYR A 3 -7.34 8.06 13.20
C TYR A 3 -5.87 8.26 12.79
N GLN A 4 -5.52 8.03 11.52
CA GLN A 4 -4.15 8.16 11.02
C GLN A 4 -3.58 9.58 11.16
N VAL A 5 -4.41 10.61 10.93
CA VAL A 5 -4.00 12.01 11.14
C VAL A 5 -3.71 12.30 12.61
N ARG A 6 -4.49 11.72 13.54
CA ARG A 6 -4.23 11.85 14.98
C ARG A 6 -2.95 11.14 15.41
N VAL A 7 -2.65 9.99 14.82
CA VAL A 7 -1.37 9.29 15.05
C VAL A 7 -0.21 10.15 14.58
N ALA A 8 -0.24 10.67 13.35
CA ALA A 8 0.82 11.55 12.85
C ALA A 8 1.03 12.79 13.73
N GLN A 9 -0.07 13.40 14.22
CA GLN A 9 0.00 14.52 15.16
C GLN A 9 0.61 14.13 16.50
N HIS A 10 0.20 12.99 17.07
CA HIS A 10 0.75 12.44 18.31
C HIS A 10 2.26 12.23 18.20
N GLU A 11 2.69 11.61 17.09
CA GLU A 11 4.10 11.39 16.81
C GLU A 11 4.86 12.74 16.78
N ILE A 12 4.39 13.74 16.02
CA ILE A 12 5.06 15.06 15.94
C ILE A 12 5.21 15.72 17.33
N VAL A 13 4.23 15.55 18.22
CA VAL A 13 4.31 16.06 19.58
C VAL A 13 5.39 15.32 20.38
N HIS A 14 5.51 14.01 20.21
CA HIS A 14 6.52 13.18 20.88
C HIS A 14 7.95 13.60 20.50
N LEU A 15 8.21 13.95 19.23
CA LEU A 15 9.51 14.51 18.79
C LEU A 15 9.96 15.74 19.56
N ARG A 16 9.02 16.61 19.91
CA ARG A 16 9.34 17.91 20.51
C ARG A 16 9.78 17.81 21.96
N HIS A 17 9.51 16.69 22.63
CA HIS A 17 9.60 16.61 24.09
C HIS A 17 10.68 15.63 24.62
N HIS A 18 11.41 14.89 23.77
CA HIS A 18 12.38 13.89 24.23
C HIS A 18 13.84 14.15 23.80
N PRO A 19 14.83 14.04 24.72
CA PRO A 19 16.23 13.87 24.35
C PRO A 19 16.40 12.42 23.87
N LEU A 20 16.20 12.20 22.57
CA LEU A 20 16.19 10.86 21.98
C LEU A 20 17.61 10.28 21.90
N VAL A 21 17.77 9.00 22.28
CA VAL A 21 18.91 8.20 21.83
C VAL A 21 18.74 7.97 20.32
N LEU A 22 19.83 7.90 19.56
CA LEU A 22 19.79 7.82 18.08
C LEU A 22 18.83 6.74 17.54
N GLN A 23 18.71 5.59 18.22
CA GLN A 23 17.81 4.51 17.81
C GLN A 23 16.33 4.89 17.96
N ASP A 24 15.96 5.54 19.06
CA ASP A 24 14.58 5.98 19.30
C ASP A 24 14.17 7.03 18.27
N LEU A 25 15.08 7.92 17.89
CA LEU A 25 14.84 8.90 16.83
C LEU A 25 14.61 8.23 15.47
N VAL A 26 15.38 7.19 15.13
CA VAL A 26 15.21 6.46 13.87
C VAL A 26 13.87 5.73 13.82
N ILE A 27 13.49 5.02 14.88
CA ILE A 27 12.19 4.33 14.98
C ILE A 27 11.06 5.35 14.85
N PHE A 28 11.17 6.45 15.58
CA PHE A 28 10.19 7.51 15.55
C PHE A 28 10.02 8.09 14.13
N ILE A 29 11.12 8.45 13.46
CA ILE A 29 11.07 9.02 12.11
C ILE A 29 10.44 8.00 11.14
N ALA A 30 10.80 6.72 11.25
CA ALA A 30 10.22 5.66 10.44
C ALA A 30 8.70 5.55 10.65
N GLN A 31 8.22 5.61 11.89
CA GLN A 31 6.78 5.58 12.21
C GLN A 31 6.04 6.79 11.63
N LEU A 32 6.62 7.99 11.77
CA LEU A 32 6.05 9.20 11.19
C LEU A 32 5.99 9.12 9.66
N GLN A 33 7.07 8.67 9.01
CA GLN A 33 7.13 8.49 7.56
C GLN A 33 6.09 7.47 7.07
N CYS A 34 5.98 6.31 7.74
CA CYS A 34 4.97 5.30 7.40
C CYS A 34 3.55 5.87 7.53
N THR A 35 3.24 6.56 8.64
CA THR A 35 1.92 7.15 8.85
C THR A 35 1.56 8.18 7.78
N LEU A 36 2.53 9.00 7.37
CA LEU A 36 2.31 9.98 6.29
C LEU A 36 2.07 9.30 4.94
N LEU A 37 2.84 8.25 4.63
CA LEU A 37 2.64 7.45 3.42
C LEU A 37 1.26 6.78 3.41
N ASP A 38 0.79 6.24 4.55
CA ASP A 38 -0.55 5.66 4.67
C ASP A 38 -1.66 6.70 4.43
N ILE A 39 -1.49 7.92 4.95
CA ILE A 39 -2.43 9.02 4.70
C ILE A 39 -2.46 9.36 3.20
N HIS A 40 -1.30 9.46 2.57
CA HIS A 40 -1.20 9.73 1.13
C HIS A 40 -1.84 8.62 0.30
N ALA A 41 -1.52 7.36 0.58
CA ALA A 41 -2.10 6.20 -0.10
C ALA A 41 -3.62 6.16 0.04
N MET A 42 -4.15 6.45 1.23
CA MET A 42 -5.60 6.53 1.46
C MET A 42 -6.25 7.68 0.68
N LEU A 43 -5.59 8.84 0.58
CA LEU A 43 -6.11 9.96 -0.22
C LEU A 43 -6.12 9.63 -1.71
N ASP A 44 -5.07 8.99 -2.23
CA ASP A 44 -5.00 8.52 -3.61
C ASP A 44 -6.05 7.45 -3.87
N TYR A 45 -6.27 6.54 -2.91
CA TYR A 45 -7.33 5.54 -3.01
C TYR A 45 -8.70 6.21 -3.20
N PHE A 46 -9.10 7.12 -2.32
CA PHE A 46 -10.43 7.74 -2.42
C PHE A 46 -10.59 8.65 -3.65
N LYS A 47 -9.52 9.34 -4.07
CA LYS A 47 -9.60 10.32 -5.16
C LYS A 47 -9.45 9.68 -6.54
N ILE A 48 -8.70 8.58 -6.65
CA ILE A 48 -8.27 8.03 -7.92
C ILE A 48 -8.74 6.58 -8.05
N VAL A 49 -8.38 5.70 -7.10
CA VAL A 49 -8.64 4.26 -7.23
C VAL A 49 -10.13 3.94 -7.06
N HIS A 50 -10.78 4.46 -6.03
CA HIS A 50 -12.17 4.13 -5.70
C HIS A 50 -13.15 4.44 -6.86
N PRO A 51 -13.10 5.61 -7.52
CA PRO A 51 -13.93 5.86 -8.71
C PRO A 51 -13.70 4.84 -9.84
N LEU A 52 -12.48 4.33 -10.01
CA LEU A 52 -12.14 3.32 -11.01
C LEU A 52 -12.65 1.93 -10.61
N LEU A 53 -12.80 1.65 -9.31
CA LEU A 53 -13.44 0.43 -8.84
C LEU A 53 -14.96 0.48 -9.04
N GLU A 54 -15.60 1.63 -8.80
CA GLU A 54 -17.04 1.80 -9.02
C GLU A 54 -17.41 1.77 -10.51
N ASN A 55 -16.52 2.25 -11.38
CA ASN A 55 -16.70 2.24 -12.83
C ASN A 55 -15.45 1.68 -13.52
N PRO A 56 -15.30 0.34 -13.55
CA PRO A 56 -14.10 -0.31 -14.06
C PRO A 56 -13.80 0.04 -15.51
N PRO A 57 -12.54 0.32 -15.85
CA PRO A 57 -12.15 0.53 -17.24
C PRO A 57 -12.24 -0.79 -18.01
N SER A 58 -12.42 -0.72 -19.33
CA SER A 58 -12.46 -1.92 -20.19
C SER A 58 -11.07 -2.54 -20.43
N LYS A 59 -10.00 -1.82 -20.07
CA LYS A 59 -8.61 -2.23 -20.21
C LYS A 59 -7.81 -1.71 -19.01
N PRO A 60 -6.69 -2.36 -18.64
CA PRO A 60 -5.85 -1.90 -17.55
C PRO A 60 -5.33 -0.48 -17.80
N ILE A 61 -5.44 0.36 -16.77
CA ILE A 61 -4.81 1.68 -16.77
C ILE A 61 -3.31 1.51 -16.56
N HIS A 62 -2.51 2.43 -17.13
CA HIS A 62 -1.06 2.41 -16.93
C HIS A 62 -0.72 2.54 -15.44
N ALA A 63 0.12 1.63 -14.96
CA ALA A 63 0.46 1.60 -13.54
C ALA A 63 1.20 2.87 -13.13
N ASN A 64 0.81 3.46 -12.00
CA ASN A 64 1.50 4.63 -11.49
C ASN A 64 2.84 4.23 -10.86
N PRO A 65 4.00 4.64 -11.42
CA PRO A 65 5.30 4.23 -10.91
C PRO A 65 5.63 4.79 -9.53
N THR A 66 4.86 5.75 -9.00
CA THR A 66 5.08 6.31 -7.67
C THR A 66 4.32 5.56 -6.58
N TRP A 67 3.41 4.65 -6.94
CA TRP A 67 2.65 3.88 -5.97
C TRP A 67 3.42 2.62 -5.55
N MET A 68 3.45 2.38 -4.23
CA MET A 68 4.06 1.17 -3.67
C MET A 68 3.30 -0.11 -4.05
N GLY A 69 2.00 0.01 -4.38
CA GLY A 69 1.13 -1.11 -4.68
C GLY A 69 0.53 -1.76 -3.43
N CYS A 70 -0.07 -2.94 -3.60
CA CYS A 70 -0.67 -3.71 -2.50
C CYS A 70 -0.49 -5.21 -2.67
N PHE A 71 -0.57 -5.92 -1.55
CA PHE A 71 -0.64 -7.36 -1.54
C PHE A 71 -2.05 -7.82 -1.21
N THR A 72 -2.52 -8.87 -1.88
CA THR A 72 -3.82 -9.47 -1.60
C THR A 72 -3.76 -10.97 -1.84
N SER A 73 -4.57 -11.75 -1.13
CA SER A 73 -4.83 -13.16 -1.47
C SER A 73 -6.14 -13.34 -2.24
N ASP A 74 -6.91 -12.27 -2.40
CA ASP A 74 -8.17 -12.25 -3.13
C ASP A 74 -7.92 -11.90 -4.59
N THR A 75 -8.23 -12.85 -5.47
CA THR A 75 -8.06 -12.71 -6.93
C THR A 75 -8.95 -11.64 -7.53
N GLN A 76 -10.16 -11.45 -7.01
CA GLN A 76 -11.07 -10.43 -7.51
C GLN A 76 -10.54 -9.04 -7.18
N ILE A 77 -10.12 -8.82 -5.93
CA ILE A 77 -9.49 -7.56 -5.52
C ILE A 77 -8.22 -7.31 -6.34
N CYS A 78 -7.44 -8.36 -6.62
CA CYS A 78 -6.24 -8.27 -7.44
C CYS A 78 -6.53 -7.76 -8.85
N ASP A 79 -7.50 -8.36 -9.53
CA ASP A 79 -7.87 -7.97 -10.89
C ASP A 79 -8.44 -6.55 -10.94
N GLU A 80 -9.31 -6.19 -9.99
CA GLU A 80 -9.90 -4.85 -9.92
C GLU A 80 -8.82 -3.76 -9.72
N LEU A 81 -7.88 -3.98 -8.80
CA LEU A 81 -6.78 -3.04 -8.54
C LEU A 81 -5.77 -2.99 -9.69
N TYR A 82 -5.49 -4.13 -10.34
CA TYR A 82 -4.68 -4.18 -11.56
C TYR A 82 -5.32 -3.36 -12.69
N MET A 83 -6.63 -3.49 -12.89
CA MET A 83 -7.36 -2.70 -13.89
C MET A 83 -7.32 -1.20 -13.59
N ALA A 84 -7.31 -0.83 -12.30
CA ALA A 84 -7.15 0.55 -11.84
C ALA A 84 -5.71 1.11 -11.95
N GLY A 85 -4.74 0.31 -12.42
CA GLY A 85 -3.34 0.73 -12.53
C GLY A 85 -2.58 0.74 -11.19
N VAL A 86 -3.08 0.01 -10.19
CA VAL A 86 -2.36 -0.23 -8.94
C VAL A 86 -1.42 -1.42 -9.15
N HIS A 87 -0.18 -1.34 -8.66
CA HIS A 87 0.69 -2.51 -8.60
C HIS A 87 0.15 -3.51 -7.57
N VAL A 88 -0.10 -4.75 -7.97
CA VAL A 88 -0.66 -5.77 -7.07
C VAL A 88 0.17 -7.05 -7.10
N TRP A 89 0.37 -7.64 -5.93
CA TRP A 89 0.95 -8.96 -5.76
C TRP A 89 -0.08 -9.89 -5.13
N LEU A 90 -0.45 -10.93 -5.88
CA LEU A 90 -1.35 -11.98 -5.42
C LEU A 90 -0.56 -13.02 -4.61
N PHE A 91 -0.92 -13.21 -3.35
CA PHE A 91 -0.44 -14.33 -2.54
C PHE A 91 -1.35 -15.54 -2.75
N CYS A 92 -0.78 -16.59 -3.34
CA CYS A 92 -1.41 -17.90 -3.40
C CYS A 92 -0.81 -18.80 -2.32
N ASP A 93 -1.66 -19.45 -1.53
CA ASP A 93 -1.22 -20.55 -0.66
C ASP A 93 -0.66 -21.68 -1.53
N GLU A 94 0.42 -22.31 -1.08
CA GLU A 94 1.08 -23.42 -1.79
C GLU A 94 0.10 -24.53 -2.16
N GLN A 95 -0.93 -24.79 -1.34
CA GLN A 95 -1.93 -25.81 -1.62
C GLN A 95 -2.79 -25.52 -2.87
N PHE A 96 -2.86 -24.25 -3.30
CA PHE A 96 -3.58 -23.82 -4.49
C PHE A 96 -2.66 -23.63 -5.70
N ILE A 97 -1.34 -23.75 -5.52
CA ILE A 97 -0.40 -23.76 -6.63
C ILE A 97 -0.47 -25.11 -7.30
N SER A 98 -0.92 -25.13 -8.57
CA SER A 98 -0.92 -26.38 -9.34
C SER A 98 0.50 -26.97 -9.37
N PRO A 99 0.68 -28.29 -9.14
CA PRO A 99 1.97 -28.95 -9.30
C PRO A 99 2.59 -28.77 -10.69
N THR A 100 1.77 -28.38 -11.68
CA THR A 100 2.18 -28.13 -13.07
C THR A 100 2.36 -26.64 -13.38
N MET A 101 2.21 -25.74 -12.40
CA MET A 101 2.43 -24.31 -12.61
C MET A 101 3.93 -24.07 -12.78
N ASN A 102 4.34 -23.67 -13.98
CA ASN A 102 5.74 -23.36 -14.26
C ASN A 102 6.13 -22.07 -13.54
N ILE A 103 6.98 -22.16 -12.53
CA ILE A 103 7.64 -21.00 -11.94
C ILE A 103 8.67 -20.51 -12.97
N VAL A 104 8.37 -19.41 -13.65
CA VAL A 104 9.32 -18.75 -14.54
C VAL A 104 10.27 -17.94 -13.66
N ASN A 105 11.51 -18.41 -13.52
CA ASN A 105 12.53 -17.64 -12.82
C ASN A 105 12.77 -16.33 -13.58
N PRO A 106 12.79 -15.17 -12.89
CA PRO A 106 13.14 -13.91 -13.54
C PRO A 106 14.57 -14.00 -14.08
N VAL A 107 14.74 -13.52 -15.32
CA VAL A 107 16.02 -13.47 -16.05
C VAL A 107 16.88 -12.32 -15.54
#